data_AF-A0A936XG06-F1
#
_entry.id   AF-A0A936XG06-F1
#
_cell.length_a   1.000
_cell.length_b   1.000
_cell.length_c   1.000
_cell.angle_alpha   90.00
_cell.angle_beta   90.00
_cell.angle_gamma   90.00
#
_symmetry.space_group_name_H-M   'P 1'
#
loop_
_entity.id
_entity.type
_entity.pdbx_description
1 polymer ?
#
loop_
_entity_poly.entity_id
_entity_poly.type
_entity_poly.pdbx_seq_one_letter_code
_entity_poly.pdbx_strand_id
1 'polypeptide(L)' 'MDEVSGFCRGCFRTLEEISGWSRAALDERLAILAAVERRRAEHDPCGDEFRGDCDR' A
#
# COMPACT_ATOMS: atom_id res chain seq x y z
N MET A 1 6.29 9.32 -4.71
CA MET A 1 6.40 8.51 -3.47
C MET A 1 6.57 9.47 -2.31
N ASP A 2 6.30 9.01 -1.09
CA ASP A 2 6.54 9.78 0.12
C ASP A 2 8.04 9.84 0.43
N GLU A 3 8.56 11.04 0.66
CA GLU A 3 9.99 11.29 0.79
C GLU A 3 10.52 10.91 2.19
N VAL A 4 9.62 10.81 3.17
CA VAL A 4 9.94 10.53 4.57
C VAL A 4 9.83 9.04 4.86
N SER A 5 8.77 8.40 4.37
CA SER A 5 8.50 6.97 4.61
C SER A 5 8.97 6.04 3.49
N GLY A 6 9.28 6.56 2.30
CA GLY A 6 9.70 5.75 1.16
C GLY A 6 8.56 4.92 0.55
N PHE A 7 7.31 5.12 0.98
CA PHE A 7 6.14 4.39 0.50
C PHE A 7 5.33 5.20 -0.51
N CYS A 8 4.51 4.52 -1.31
CA CYS A 8 3.52 5.17 -2.15
C CYS A 8 2.42 5.81 -1.29
N ARG A 9 2.19 7.12 -1.40
CA ARG A 9 1.16 7.85 -0.63
C ARG A 9 -0.29 7.34 -0.80
N GLY A 10 -0.58 6.59 -1.86
CA GLY A 10 -1.90 6.01 -2.09
C GLY A 10 -2.02 4.54 -1.67
N CYS A 11 -0.95 3.76 -1.85
CA CYS A 11 -0.99 2.30 -1.68
C CYS A 11 -0.11 1.77 -0.54
N PHE A 12 0.70 2.62 0.10
CA PHE A 12 1.66 2.28 1.16
C PHE A 12 2.63 1.12 0.82
N ARG A 13 2.81 0.86 -0.48
CA ARG A 13 3.80 -0.08 -1.04
C ARG A 13 5.07 0.65 -1.44
N THR A 14 6.19 -0.04 -1.34
CA THR A 14 7.50 0.37 -1.87
C THR A 14 7.55 0.20 -3.39
N LEU A 15 8.51 0.87 -4.04
CA LEU A 15 8.71 0.74 -5.48
C LEU A 15 9.09 -0.68 -5.90
N GLU A 16 9.82 -1.40 -5.05
CA GLU A 16 10.20 -2.79 -5.29
C GLU A 16 8.96 -3.70 -5.26
N GLU A 17 8.09 -3.55 -4.25
CA GLU A 17 6.84 -4.29 -4.16
C GLU A 17 5.91 -4.00 -5.35
N ILE A 18 5.88 -2.76 -5.85
CA ILE A 18 5.07 -2.37 -7.01
C ILE A 18 5.64 -2.96 -8.31
N SER A 19 6.95 -2.86 -8.52
CA SER A 19 7.60 -3.34 -9.75
C SER A 19 7.67 -4.88 -9.81
N GLY A 20 7.79 -5.54 -8.64
CA GLY A 20 7.78 -7.00 -8.50
C GLY A 20 6.38 -7.63 -8.50
N TRP A 21 5.30 -6.86 -8.33
CA TRP A 21 3.95 -7.39 -8.08
C TRP A 21 3.42 -8.41 -9.10
N SER A 22 3.76 -8.22 -10.38
CA SER A 22 3.33 -9.13 -11.45
C SER A 22 4.08 -10.46 -11.44
N ARG A 23 5.25 -10.52 -10.78
CA ARG A 23 6.11 -11.70 -10.66
C ARG A 23 6.05 -12.34 -9.28
N ALA A 24 5.57 -11.61 -8.29
CA ALA A 24 5.37 -12.08 -6.92
C ALA A 24 4.40 -13.27 -6.87
N ALA A 25 4.77 -14.29 -6.09
CA ALA A 25 3.91 -15.44 -5.82
C ALA A 25 2.73 -15.05 -4.92
N LEU A 26 1.71 -15.91 -4.84
CA LEU A 26 0.52 -15.65 -4.02
C LEU A 26 0.87 -15.37 -2.55
N ASP A 27 1.79 -16.15 -1.98
CA ASP A 27 2.22 -15.99 -0.59
C ASP A 27 2.92 -14.65 -0.35
N GLU A 28 3.82 -14.27 -1.26
CA GLU A 28 4.52 -12.99 -1.22
C GLU A 28 3.56 -11.81 -1.38
N ARG A 29 2.58 -11.93 -2.28
CA ARG A 29 1.51 -10.94 -2.43
C ARG A 29 0.69 -10.77 -1.16
N LEU A 30 0.33 -11.87 -0.49
CA LEU A 30 -0.39 -11.82 0.77
C LEU A 30 0.44 -11.16 1.87
N ALA A 31 1.73 -11.48 1.96
CA ALA A 31 2.65 -10.85 2.90
C ALA A 31 2.78 -9.34 2.66
N ILE A 32 2.90 -8.92 1.39
CA ILE A 32 2.96 -7.51 0.99
C ILE A 32 1.66 -6.79 1.39
N LEU A 33 0.49 -7.38 1.11
CA LEU A 33 -0.79 -6.77 1.48
C LEU A 33 -0.95 -6.63 2.99
N ALA A 34 -0.57 -7.64 3.77
CA ALA A 34 -0.59 -7.58 5.23
C ALA A 34 0.35 -6.49 5.76
N ALA A 35 1.55 -6.34 5.18
CA ALA A 35 2.49 -5.29 5.56
C ALA A 35 1.96 -3.89 5.22
N VAL A 36 1.34 -3.73 4.05
CA VAL A 36 0.71 -2.48 3.61
C VAL A 36 -0.38 -2.04 4.58
N GLU A 37 -1.21 -2.96 5.04
CA GLU A 37 -2.33 -2.60 5.91
C GLU A 37 -1.87 -2.15 7.30
N ARG A 38 -0.81 -2.77 7.83
CA ARG A 38 -0.16 -2.27 9.04
C ARG A 38 0.43 -0.87 8.83
N ARG A 39 1.17 -0.65 7.73
CA ARG A 39 1.75 0.66 7.40
C ARG A 39 0.66 1.73 7.30
N ARG A 40 -0.49 1.41 6.71
CA ARG A 40 -1.67 2.31 6.67
C ARG A 40 -2.13 2.67 8.07
N ALA A 41 -2.35 1.67 8.94
CA ALA A 41 -2.78 1.91 10.31
C ALA A 41 -1.76 2.73 11.13
N GLU A 42 -0.45 2.56 10.87
CA GLU A 42 0.62 3.31 11.53
C GLU A 42 0.69 4.77 11.06
N HIS A 43 0.50 5.01 9.75
CA HIS A 43 0.61 6.35 9.15
C HIS A 43 -0.69 7.14 9.15
N ASP A 44 -1.84 6.46 9.14
CA ASP A 44 -3.18 7.05 9.16
C ASP A 44 -4.05 6.27 10.17
N PRO A 45 -3.82 6.45 11.48
CA PRO A 45 -4.55 5.71 12.53
C PRO A 45 -6.05 6.04 12.60
N CYS A 46 -6.53 7.01 11.81
CA CYS A 46 -7.94 7.38 11.70
C CYS A 46 -8.58 6.91 10.37
N GLY A 47 -7.85 6.15 9.54
CA GLY A 47 -8.16 5.97 8.12
C GLY A 47 -9.21 4.91 7.79
N ASP A 48 -10.44 5.36 7.51
CA ASP A 48 -11.30 4.74 6.48
C ASP A 48 -12.41 5.72 6.03
N GLU A 49 -12.04 6.88 5.49
CA GLU A 49 -12.92 7.45 4.44
C GLU A 49 -12.38 6.92 3.13
N PHE A 50 -12.89 5.73 2.80
CA PHE A 50 -12.96 5.14 1.48
C PHE A 50 -13.33 6.23 0.45
N ARG A 51 -12.36 7.02 -0.02
CA ARG A 51 -12.48 7.83 -1.24
C ARG A 51 -12.43 6.88 -2.42
N GLY A 52 -13.43 6.02 -2.49
CA GLY A 52 -14.13 5.75 -3.73
C GLY A 52 -14.73 7.08 -4.18
N ASP A 53 -13.93 7.87 -4.88
CA ASP A 53 -14.49 8.74 -5.90
C ASP A 53 -14.93 7.81 -7.05
N CYS A 54 -16.08 7.17 -6.84
CA CYS A 54 -16.89 6.67 -7.94
C CYS A 54 -17.59 7.89 -8.56
N ASP A 55 -16.88 8.72 -9.33
CA ASP A 55 -17.48 9.47 -10.44
C ASP A 55 -16.43 10.10 -11.39
N ARG A 56 -16.07 9.39 -12.47
CA ARG A 56 -16.21 9.94 -13.83
C ARG A 56 -16.31 8.85 -14.89
#